data_AF-A0AAN8FDH5-F1
#
_entry.id   AF-A0AAN8FDH5-F1
#
_cell.length_a   1.000
_cell.length_b   1.000
_cell.length_c   1.000
_cell.angle_alpha   90.00
_cell.angle_beta   90.00
_cell.angle_gamma   90.00
#
_symmetry.space_group_name_H-M   'P 1'
#
loop_
_entity.id
_entity.type
_entity.pdbx_description
1 polymer ?
#
loop_
_entity_poly.entity_id
_entity_poly.type
_entity_poly.pdbx_seq_one_letter_code
_entity_poly.pdbx_strand_id
1 'polypeptide(L)'
;MESFKKRGFAFMTDHQRRLVYGPESPYSNPKFVRRTDGLRKDQMERKLINTIRLQAVGKSDYNRRMKYDLISSPTVGALFVIALSPFVLSPGIFSPAILSPLLMVPYILSPGVFNPIILSPLVLSPMVLSPLAASPVILSPALLSPLVLSPMYHTAFVLSPSLLSPPIASDGENAAIILSPDLGML
;
A
#
# COMPACT_ATOMS: atom_id res chain seq x y z
N MET A 1 -47.98 19.06 2.80
CA MET A 1 -48.19 17.64 2.45
C MET A 1 -48.15 17.36 0.94
N GLU A 2 -48.62 18.25 0.07
CA GLU A 2 -48.62 18.00 -1.40
C GLU A 2 -47.23 17.73 -2.00
N SER A 3 -46.18 18.42 -1.53
CA SER A 3 -44.82 18.22 -2.02
C SER A 3 -44.30 16.80 -1.74
N PHE A 4 -44.71 16.19 -0.62
CA PHE A 4 -44.31 14.84 -0.24
C PHE A 4 -44.97 13.79 -1.14
N LYS A 5 -46.27 13.95 -1.43
CA LYS A 5 -46.99 13.05 -2.36
C LYS A 5 -46.41 13.07 -3.77
N LYS A 6 -45.85 14.21 -4.20
CA LYS A 6 -45.29 14.37 -5.55
C LYS A 6 -43.83 13.90 -5.67
N ARG A 7 -43.01 14.03 -4.61
CA ARG A 7 -41.55 13.84 -4.68
C ARG A 7 -41.01 12.72 -3.79
N GLY A 8 -41.82 12.18 -2.87
CA GLY A 8 -41.42 11.14 -1.91
C GLY A 8 -40.58 11.65 -0.72
N PHE A 9 -40.24 12.94 -0.69
CA PHE A 9 -39.52 13.57 0.43
C PHE A 9 -40.03 14.99 0.69
N ALA A 10 -39.78 15.49 1.90
CA ALA A 10 -40.14 16.85 2.32
C ALA A 10 -38.95 17.54 3.00
N PHE A 11 -38.72 18.80 2.65
CA PHE A 11 -37.71 19.60 3.32
C PHE A 11 -38.24 20.14 4.64
N MET A 12 -37.43 19.95 5.69
CA MET A 12 -37.64 20.59 6.99
C MET A 12 -37.56 22.11 6.87
N THR A 13 -38.37 22.82 7.65
CA THR A 13 -38.21 24.27 7.82
C THR A 13 -36.90 24.60 8.55
N ASP A 14 -36.46 25.86 8.49
CA ASP A 14 -35.25 26.29 9.19
C ASP A 14 -35.34 26.05 10.71
N HIS A 15 -36.51 26.34 11.27
CA HIS A 15 -36.81 26.04 12.68
C HIS A 15 -36.76 24.54 12.99
N GLN A 16 -37.38 23.69 12.15
CA GLN A 16 -37.33 22.23 12.32
C GLN A 16 -35.90 21.69 12.22
N ARG A 17 -35.06 22.22 11.32
CA ARG A 17 -33.64 21.82 11.23
C ARG A 17 -32.86 22.18 12.48
N ARG A 18 -33.11 23.35 13.08
CA ARG A 18 -32.45 23.76 14.32
C ARG A 18 -32.91 22.94 15.52
N LEU A 19 -34.17 22.51 15.56
CA LEU A 19 -34.66 21.59 16.58
C LEU A 19 -34.02 20.20 16.45
N VAL A 20 -33.92 19.68 15.23
CA VAL A 20 -33.42 18.31 15.00
C VAL A 20 -31.89 18.23 15.00
N TYR A 21 -31.17 19.24 14.51
CA TYR A 21 -29.70 19.20 14.34
C TYR A 21 -28.96 20.29 15.14
N GLY A 22 -29.68 21.04 15.97
CA GLY A 22 -29.10 22.08 16.82
C GLY A 22 -28.22 21.53 17.93
N PRO A 23 -27.50 22.42 18.63
CA PRO A 23 -26.56 22.05 19.69
C PRO A 23 -27.22 21.29 20.85
N GLU A 24 -28.51 21.52 21.10
CA GLU A 24 -29.26 20.89 22.18
C GLU A 24 -29.93 19.56 21.79
N SER A 25 -29.82 19.13 20.53
CA SER A 25 -30.45 17.87 20.08
C SER A 25 -29.49 16.68 20.20
N PRO A 26 -29.99 15.45 20.44
CA PRO A 26 -29.18 14.24 20.41
C PRO A 26 -28.61 13.93 19.01
N TYR A 27 -29.12 14.58 17.96
CA TYR A 27 -28.64 14.48 16.58
C TYR A 27 -27.86 15.74 16.14
N SER A 28 -27.22 16.43 17.10
CA SER A 28 -26.46 17.66 16.87
C SER A 28 -25.47 17.53 15.71
N ASN A 29 -25.60 18.43 14.72
CA ASN A 29 -24.70 18.49 13.59
C ASN A 29 -24.42 19.95 13.19
N PRO A 30 -23.44 20.60 13.85
CA PRO A 30 -23.15 22.02 13.64
C PRO A 30 -22.70 22.33 12.20
N LYS A 31 -22.05 21.36 11.53
CA LYS A 31 -21.62 21.50 10.13
C LYS A 31 -22.79 21.45 9.15
N PHE A 32 -23.84 20.70 9.46
CA PHE A 32 -25.05 20.64 8.64
C PHE A 32 -25.89 21.91 8.81
N VAL A 33 -26.07 22.38 10.05
CA VAL A 33 -26.80 23.63 10.35
C VAL A 33 -26.15 24.79 9.61
N ARG A 34 -24.82 25.02 9.77
CA ARG A 34 -24.11 26.11 9.05
C ARG A 34 -24.22 26.04 7.52
N ARG A 35 -24.28 24.84 6.94
CA ARG A 35 -24.38 24.65 5.48
C ARG A 35 -25.78 24.84 4.91
N THR A 36 -26.78 24.80 5.79
CA THR A 36 -28.20 24.85 5.43
C THR A 36 -28.89 26.10 5.97
N ASP A 37 -28.25 26.81 6.90
CA ASP A 37 -28.73 28.06 7.49
C ASP A 37 -29.01 29.11 6.41
N GLY A 38 -30.18 29.74 6.47
CA GLY A 38 -30.59 30.76 5.49
C GLY A 38 -30.97 30.25 4.10
N LEU A 39 -30.88 28.94 3.81
CA LEU A 39 -31.29 28.41 2.50
C LEU A 39 -32.82 28.36 2.39
N ARG A 40 -33.35 28.99 1.33
CA ARG A 40 -34.74 28.79 0.90
C ARG A 40 -34.93 27.36 0.38
N LYS A 41 -36.17 26.85 0.46
CA LYS A 41 -36.53 25.48 0.03
C LYS A 41 -36.06 25.17 -1.41
N ASP A 42 -36.21 26.11 -2.32
CA ASP A 42 -35.81 25.94 -3.74
C ASP A 42 -34.30 25.87 -3.94
N GLN A 43 -33.53 26.51 -3.05
CA GLN A 43 -32.07 26.44 -3.09
C GLN A 43 -31.57 25.12 -2.49
N MET A 44 -32.24 24.65 -1.43
CA MET A 44 -31.96 23.36 -0.81
C MET A 44 -32.22 22.20 -1.79
N GLU A 45 -33.30 22.29 -2.55
CA GLU A 45 -33.64 21.32 -3.59
C GLU A 45 -32.59 21.27 -4.70
N ARG A 46 -32.19 22.43 -5.22
CA ARG A 46 -31.12 22.52 -6.23
C ARG A 46 -29.81 21.93 -5.72
N LYS A 47 -29.45 22.21 -4.47
CA LYS A 47 -28.22 21.69 -3.84
C LYS A 47 -28.29 20.18 -3.64
N LEU A 48 -29.45 19.64 -3.27
CA LEU A 48 -29.69 18.20 -3.16
C LEU A 48 -29.52 17.51 -4.51
N ILE A 49 -30.22 18.00 -5.54
CA ILE A 49 -30.16 17.44 -6.90
C ILE A 49 -28.73 17.48 -7.43
N ASN A 50 -28.03 18.59 -7.24
CA ASN A 50 -26.64 18.71 -7.67
C ASN A 50 -25.71 17.73 -6.92
N THR A 51 -25.92 17.53 -5.61
CA THR A 51 -25.14 16.56 -4.83
C THR A 51 -25.37 15.14 -5.31
N ILE A 52 -26.62 14.75 -5.57
CA ILE A 52 -26.97 13.43 -6.13
C ILE A 52 -26.31 13.24 -7.49
N ARG A 53 -26.36 14.25 -8.36
CA ARG A 53 -25.73 14.20 -9.69
C ARG A 53 -24.21 14.06 -9.58
N LEU A 54 -23.57 14.80 -8.68
CA LEU A 54 -22.13 14.71 -8.43
C LEU A 54 -21.72 13.34 -7.86
N GLN A 55 -22.55 12.74 -7.00
CA GLN A 55 -22.33 11.38 -6.51
C GLN A 55 -22.49 10.34 -7.62
N ALA A 56 -23.53 10.44 -8.45
CA ALA A 56 -23.75 9.52 -9.57
C ALA A 56 -22.63 9.58 -10.63
N VAL A 57 -22.09 10.77 -10.91
CA VAL A 57 -20.97 10.98 -11.86
C VAL A 57 -19.61 10.62 -11.23
N GLY A 58 -19.57 10.28 -9.94
CA GLY A 58 -18.33 9.96 -9.24
C GLY A 58 -17.40 11.15 -9.00
N LYS A 59 -17.89 12.39 -9.21
CA LYS A 59 -17.17 13.66 -9.02
C LYS A 59 -17.44 14.31 -7.66
N SER A 60 -18.02 13.59 -6.71
CA SER A 60 -18.26 14.12 -5.37
C SER A 60 -16.93 14.47 -4.69
N ASP A 61 -16.91 15.55 -3.90
CA ASP A 61 -15.75 15.90 -3.06
C ASP A 61 -15.38 14.76 -2.10
N TYR A 62 -16.35 13.89 -1.77
CA TYR A 62 -16.13 12.64 -1.05
C TYR A 62 -15.24 11.67 -1.84
N ASN A 63 -15.56 11.38 -3.10
CA ASN A 63 -14.72 10.54 -3.95
C ASN A 63 -13.36 11.18 -4.24
N ARG A 64 -13.31 12.51 -4.29
CA ARG A 64 -12.07 13.25 -4.48
C ARG A 64 -11.17 13.11 -3.27
N ARG A 65 -11.71 13.29 -2.05
CA ARG A 65 -10.99 13.03 -0.78
C ARG A 65 -10.55 11.58 -0.69
N MET A 66 -11.44 10.63 -0.96
CA MET A 66 -11.07 9.21 -0.99
C MET A 66 -9.94 8.92 -1.98
N LYS A 67 -9.97 9.51 -3.18
CA LYS A 67 -8.88 9.38 -4.16
C LYS A 67 -7.56 9.95 -3.64
N TYR A 68 -7.57 11.13 -3.03
CA TYR A 68 -6.35 11.70 -2.44
C TYR A 68 -5.87 10.91 -1.21
N ASP A 69 -6.78 10.37 -0.40
CA ASP A 69 -6.46 9.55 0.77
C ASP A 69 -5.92 8.18 0.36
N LEU A 70 -6.43 7.58 -0.73
CA LEU A 70 -5.89 6.35 -1.32
C LEU A 70 -4.50 6.56 -1.93
N ILE A 71 -4.28 7.68 -2.64
CA ILE A 71 -3.00 7.97 -3.30
C ILE A 71 -1.94 8.43 -2.30
N SER A 72 -2.32 9.18 -1.27
CA SER A 72 -1.39 9.60 -0.20
C SER A 72 -1.26 8.56 0.92
N SER A 73 -1.96 7.43 0.81
CA SER A 73 -1.81 6.33 1.75
C SER A 73 -0.39 5.75 1.64
N PRO A 74 0.38 5.68 2.74
CA PRO A 74 1.69 5.03 2.77
C PRO A 74 1.65 3.59 2.23
N THR A 75 0.53 2.88 2.39
CA THR A 75 0.35 1.50 1.92
C THR A 75 0.28 1.37 0.41
N VAL A 76 -0.23 2.35 -0.33
CA VAL A 76 -0.34 2.27 -1.80
C VAL A 76 0.98 2.64 -2.48
N GLY A 77 1.76 3.55 -1.88
CA GLY A 77 3.15 3.81 -2.31
C GLY A 77 4.10 2.64 -1.99
N ALA A 78 3.93 2.02 -0.82
CA ALA A 78 4.69 0.83 -0.41
C ALA A 78 4.35 -0.43 -1.21
N LEU A 79 3.19 -0.45 -1.88
CA LEU A 79 2.75 -1.57 -2.73
C LEU A 79 3.57 -1.70 -4.02
N PHE A 80 4.48 -0.76 -4.32
CA PHE A 80 5.23 -0.82 -5.56
C PHE A 80 6.74 -0.73 -5.42
N VAL A 81 7.30 -0.13 -4.37
CA VAL A 81 8.75 -0.16 -4.09
C VAL A 81 8.96 0.10 -2.60
N ILE A 82 9.68 -0.78 -1.92
CA ILE A 82 10.23 -0.48 -0.59
C ILE A 82 11.59 0.17 -0.80
N ALA A 83 11.76 1.38 -0.27
CA ALA A 83 12.99 2.15 -0.40
C ALA A 83 13.49 2.65 0.96
N LEU A 84 14.82 2.69 1.13
CA LEU A 84 15.49 3.30 2.30
C LEU A 84 15.10 2.70 3.66
N SER A 85 14.84 1.38 3.71
CA SER A 85 14.47 0.67 4.93
C SER A 85 15.47 -0.44 5.24
N PRO A 86 16.47 -0.22 6.11
CA PRO A 86 17.36 -1.29 6.54
C PRO A 86 16.62 -2.28 7.46
N PHE A 87 16.86 -3.57 7.26
CA PHE A 87 16.36 -4.65 8.11
C PHE A 87 17.49 -5.17 8.99
N VAL A 88 17.48 -4.82 10.27
CA VAL A 88 18.51 -5.21 11.24
C VAL A 88 17.89 -6.07 12.32
N LEU A 89 18.49 -7.23 12.61
CA LEU A 89 18.00 -8.17 13.64
C LEU A 89 16.55 -8.59 13.42
N SER A 90 16.15 -8.79 12.17
CA SER A 90 14.79 -9.13 11.79
C SER A 90 14.73 -10.53 11.19
N PRO A 91 14.76 -11.60 12.01
CA PRO A 91 14.59 -12.95 11.52
C PRO A 91 13.17 -13.13 10.95
N GLY A 92 13.06 -13.82 9.82
CA GLY A 92 11.78 -14.06 9.14
C GLY A 92 11.51 -15.55 8.94
N ILE A 93 10.29 -15.99 9.25
CA ILE A 93 9.83 -17.36 8.95
C ILE A 93 8.48 -17.25 8.24
N PHE A 94 8.27 -18.03 7.18
CA PHE A 94 7.04 -18.03 6.39
C PHE A 94 6.58 -16.64 5.93
N SER A 95 7.53 -15.81 5.53
CA SER A 95 7.35 -14.42 5.13
C SER A 95 7.69 -14.26 3.65
N PRO A 96 6.79 -14.65 2.72
CA PRO A 96 7.04 -14.53 1.29
C PRO A 96 7.05 -13.06 0.84
N ALA A 97 8.02 -12.69 0.00
CA ALA A 97 8.06 -11.39 -0.68
C ALA A 97 7.63 -11.58 -2.15
N ILE A 98 6.49 -11.00 -2.52
CA ILE A 98 5.91 -11.12 -3.86
C ILE A 98 5.68 -9.72 -4.41
N LEU A 99 6.12 -9.45 -5.64
CA LEU A 99 5.95 -8.14 -6.29
C LEU A 99 6.47 -6.99 -5.41
N SER A 100 7.62 -7.20 -4.78
CA SER A 100 8.17 -6.30 -3.78
C SER A 100 9.55 -5.80 -4.22
N PRO A 101 9.64 -4.80 -5.12
CA PRO A 101 10.93 -4.20 -5.48
C PRO A 101 11.60 -3.57 -4.26
N LEU A 102 12.89 -3.82 -4.08
CA LEU A 102 13.68 -3.36 -2.93
C LEU A 102 14.83 -2.48 -3.41
N LEU A 103 14.82 -1.20 -3.04
CA LEU A 103 15.85 -0.22 -3.37
C LEU A 103 16.53 0.31 -2.10
N MET A 104 17.85 0.16 -1.97
CA MET A 104 18.60 0.61 -0.78
C MET A 104 18.08 -0.03 0.52
N VAL A 105 17.87 -1.34 0.51
CA VAL A 105 17.33 -2.09 1.64
C VAL A 105 18.36 -3.14 2.10
N PRO A 106 19.36 -2.74 2.91
CA PRO A 106 20.33 -3.70 3.44
C PRO A 106 19.70 -4.60 4.50
N TYR A 107 20.06 -5.88 4.49
CA TYR A 107 19.68 -6.89 5.50
C TYR A 107 20.90 -7.24 6.36
N ILE A 108 20.82 -7.07 7.68
CA ILE A 108 21.92 -7.32 8.61
C ILE A 108 21.40 -8.19 9.76
N LEU A 109 22.01 -9.36 9.97
CA LEU A 109 21.60 -10.32 11.02
C LEU A 109 20.11 -10.70 10.91
N SER A 110 19.64 -10.91 9.68
CA SER A 110 18.23 -11.13 9.37
C SER A 110 18.04 -12.48 8.68
N PRO A 111 18.22 -13.61 9.40
CA PRO A 111 18.09 -14.94 8.81
C PRO A 111 16.65 -15.22 8.36
N GLY A 112 16.50 -15.98 7.29
CA GLY A 112 15.20 -16.31 6.69
C GLY A 112 14.99 -17.80 6.47
N VAL A 113 13.80 -18.31 6.81
CA VAL A 113 13.42 -19.71 6.55
C VAL A 113 12.03 -19.76 5.92
N PHE A 114 11.89 -20.47 4.80
CA PHE A 114 10.65 -20.54 4.02
C PHE A 114 10.11 -19.16 3.58
N ASN A 115 11.02 -18.29 3.13
CA ASN A 115 10.70 -16.94 2.66
C ASN A 115 10.96 -16.84 1.16
N PRO A 116 10.06 -17.34 0.29
CA PRO A 116 10.25 -17.23 -1.15
C PRO A 116 10.23 -15.77 -1.60
N ILE A 117 11.10 -15.42 -2.53
CA ILE A 117 11.22 -14.09 -3.13
C ILE A 117 10.83 -14.20 -4.61
N ILE A 118 9.71 -13.58 -5.00
CA ILE A 118 9.12 -13.73 -6.34
C ILE A 118 8.88 -12.35 -6.93
N LEU A 119 9.33 -12.12 -8.17
CA LEU A 119 9.14 -10.85 -8.90
C LEU A 119 9.55 -9.63 -8.08
N SER A 120 10.66 -9.74 -7.34
CA SER A 120 11.09 -8.75 -6.35
C SER A 120 12.53 -8.34 -6.63
N PRO A 121 12.75 -7.45 -7.62
CA PRO A 121 14.08 -7.01 -7.99
C PRO A 121 14.77 -6.28 -6.82
N LEU A 122 16.07 -6.53 -6.64
CA LEU A 122 16.91 -6.02 -5.57
C LEU A 122 17.95 -5.05 -6.14
N VAL A 123 18.01 -3.82 -5.64
CA VAL A 123 19.05 -2.85 -6.03
C VAL A 123 19.65 -2.20 -4.78
N LEU A 124 20.97 -2.23 -4.65
CA LEU A 124 21.70 -1.68 -3.50
C LEU A 124 21.21 -2.28 -2.16
N SER A 125 20.92 -3.58 -2.16
CA SER A 125 20.31 -4.29 -1.02
C SER A 125 21.24 -5.42 -0.55
N PRO A 126 22.41 -5.08 0.04
CA PRO A 126 23.36 -6.09 0.50
C PRO A 126 22.76 -6.93 1.64
N MET A 127 23.13 -8.21 1.71
CA MET A 127 22.77 -9.10 2.82
C MET A 127 24.03 -9.48 3.60
N VAL A 128 24.03 -9.24 4.91
CA VAL A 128 25.17 -9.48 5.80
C VAL A 128 24.71 -10.36 6.97
N LEU A 129 25.40 -11.47 7.21
CA LEU A 129 25.07 -12.42 8.29
C LEU A 129 23.59 -12.83 8.28
N SER A 130 23.01 -13.00 7.10
CA SER A 130 21.58 -13.22 6.89
C SER A 130 21.35 -14.51 6.09
N PRO A 131 21.60 -15.69 6.70
CA PRO A 131 21.45 -16.97 6.01
C PRO A 131 20.01 -17.21 5.57
N LEU A 132 19.83 -17.90 4.44
CA LEU A 132 18.52 -18.25 3.88
C LEU A 132 18.38 -19.77 3.76
N ALA A 133 17.25 -20.31 4.22
CA ALA A 133 16.93 -21.72 4.09
C ALA A 133 15.55 -21.93 3.43
N ALA A 134 15.45 -22.89 2.51
CA ALA A 134 14.21 -23.27 1.82
C ALA A 134 13.45 -22.06 1.22
N SER A 135 14.20 -21.08 0.73
CA SER A 135 13.71 -19.77 0.29
C SER A 135 14.06 -19.56 -1.18
N PRO A 136 13.22 -20.02 -2.13
CA PRO A 136 13.50 -19.87 -3.55
C PRO A 136 13.38 -18.41 -3.99
N VAL A 137 14.20 -18.02 -4.96
CA VAL A 137 14.26 -16.71 -5.59
C VAL A 137 13.90 -16.85 -7.07
N ILE A 138 12.80 -16.25 -7.49
CA ILE A 138 12.23 -16.42 -8.83
C ILE A 138 11.99 -15.05 -9.46
N LEU A 139 12.46 -14.85 -10.70
CA LEU A 139 12.28 -13.62 -11.47
C LEU A 139 12.65 -12.35 -10.67
N SER A 140 13.72 -12.43 -9.87
CA SER A 140 14.09 -11.38 -8.92
C SER A 140 15.55 -10.99 -9.17
N PRO A 141 15.82 -10.19 -10.21
CA PRO A 141 17.18 -9.80 -10.55
C PRO A 141 17.81 -8.93 -9.45
N ALA A 142 19.12 -9.02 -9.29
CA ALA A 142 19.88 -8.29 -8.27
C ALA A 142 20.96 -7.40 -8.88
N LEU A 143 21.07 -6.16 -8.39
CA LEU A 143 22.10 -5.19 -8.76
C LEU A 143 22.78 -4.64 -7.50
N LEU A 144 24.11 -4.68 -7.44
CA LEU A 144 24.89 -4.13 -6.32
C LEU A 144 24.39 -4.62 -4.95
N SER A 145 24.03 -5.90 -4.86
CA SER A 145 23.42 -6.52 -3.68
C SER A 145 24.26 -7.72 -3.21
N PRO A 146 25.50 -7.49 -2.74
CA PRO A 146 26.40 -8.57 -2.34
C PRO A 146 25.85 -9.37 -1.15
N LEU A 147 26.21 -10.66 -1.11
CA LEU A 147 25.92 -11.57 0.01
C LEU A 147 27.20 -11.76 0.82
N VAL A 148 27.22 -11.37 2.10
CA VAL A 148 28.39 -11.49 2.99
C VAL A 148 28.04 -12.38 4.16
N LEU A 149 28.78 -13.48 4.35
CA LEU A 149 28.56 -14.44 5.45
C LEU A 149 27.09 -14.88 5.56
N SER A 150 26.42 -15.03 4.42
CA SER A 150 24.97 -15.27 4.32
C SER A 150 24.73 -16.57 3.53
N PRO A 151 25.06 -17.74 4.12
CA PRO A 151 24.96 -19.02 3.43
C PRO A 151 23.51 -19.36 3.05
N MET A 152 23.35 -20.10 1.97
CA MET A 152 22.03 -20.46 1.42
C MET A 152 21.83 -21.98 1.39
N TYR A 153 20.73 -22.46 1.95
CA TYR A 153 20.44 -23.89 2.07
C TYR A 153 19.13 -24.25 1.38
N HIS A 154 19.16 -25.24 0.48
CA HIS A 154 17.95 -25.73 -0.21
C HIS A 154 17.17 -24.61 -0.92
N THR A 155 17.88 -23.67 -1.51
CA THR A 155 17.33 -22.51 -2.21
C THR A 155 17.51 -22.66 -3.71
N ALA A 156 16.57 -22.16 -4.50
CA ALA A 156 16.69 -22.16 -5.96
C ALA A 156 16.62 -20.75 -6.51
N PHE A 157 17.49 -20.40 -7.44
CA PHE A 157 17.46 -19.18 -8.23
C PHE A 157 16.95 -19.50 -9.63
N VAL A 158 15.80 -18.93 -10.02
CA VAL A 158 15.20 -19.14 -11.34
C VAL A 158 15.02 -17.81 -12.03
N LEU A 159 15.61 -17.64 -13.22
CA LEU A 159 15.51 -16.41 -14.02
C LEU A 159 15.80 -15.13 -13.21
N SER A 160 16.78 -15.20 -12.31
CA SER A 160 17.13 -14.14 -11.36
C SER A 160 18.60 -13.74 -11.55
N PRO A 161 18.92 -13.03 -12.64
CA PRO A 161 20.30 -12.64 -12.93
C PRO A 161 20.84 -11.65 -11.89
N SER A 162 22.14 -11.72 -11.62
CA SER A 162 22.83 -10.79 -10.72
C SER A 162 23.90 -9.98 -11.45
N LEU A 163 24.11 -8.73 -11.02
CA LEU A 163 25.19 -7.87 -11.50
C LEU A 163 25.87 -7.20 -10.30
N LEU A 164 27.21 -7.26 -10.25
CA LEU A 164 28.04 -6.69 -9.18
C LEU A 164 27.53 -7.06 -7.76
N SER A 165 27.08 -8.30 -7.60
CA SER A 165 26.47 -8.80 -6.36
C SER A 165 27.21 -10.05 -5.87
N PRO A 166 28.54 -9.96 -5.61
CA PRO A 166 29.35 -11.12 -5.33
C PRO A 166 28.93 -11.81 -4.02
N PRO A 167 28.94 -13.15 -3.96
CA PRO A 167 28.92 -13.89 -2.72
C PRO A 167 30.32 -13.88 -2.07
N ILE A 168 30.42 -13.38 -0.84
CA ILE A 168 31.64 -13.30 -0.03
C ILE A 168 31.45 -14.22 1.18
N ALA A 169 32.19 -15.33 1.23
CA ALA A 169 32.10 -16.32 2.31
C ALA A 169 30.64 -16.73 2.64
N SER A 170 29.82 -16.85 1.59
CA SER A 170 28.39 -17.19 1.67
C SER A 170 28.12 -18.52 0.98
N ASP A 171 28.95 -19.52 1.27
CA ASP A 171 28.85 -20.87 0.73
C ASP A 171 27.58 -21.56 1.23
N GLY A 172 26.86 -22.19 0.30
CA GLY A 172 25.57 -22.81 0.56
C GLY A 172 25.55 -24.28 0.16
N GLU A 173 24.58 -25.03 0.68
CA GLU A 173 24.34 -26.41 0.28
C GLU A 173 23.01 -26.55 -0.48
N ASN A 174 23.01 -27.39 -1.51
CA ASN A 174 21.82 -27.65 -2.33
C ASN A 174 21.17 -26.39 -2.92
N ALA A 175 21.99 -25.43 -3.36
CA ALA A 175 21.52 -24.27 -4.09
C ALA A 175 21.39 -24.59 -5.59
N ALA A 176 20.20 -24.50 -6.15
CA ALA A 176 19.96 -24.70 -7.58
C ALA A 176 20.01 -23.35 -8.31
N ILE A 177 20.76 -23.25 -9.41
CA ILE A 177 20.82 -22.04 -10.25
C ILE A 177 20.30 -22.40 -11.64
N ILE A 178 19.18 -21.81 -12.03
CA ILE A 178 18.48 -22.08 -13.30
C ILE A 178 18.33 -20.76 -14.04
N LEU A 179 19.00 -20.62 -15.18
CA LEU A 179 18.91 -19.45 -16.07
C LEU A 179 19.09 -18.11 -15.32
N SER A 180 19.95 -18.09 -14.31
CA SER A 180 20.20 -16.96 -13.43
C SER A 180 21.69 -16.59 -13.52
N PRO A 181 22.13 -15.94 -14.61
CA PRO A 181 23.53 -15.62 -14.83
C PRO A 181 24.03 -14.58 -13.82
N ASP A 182 25.28 -14.72 -13.37
CA ASP A 182 25.98 -13.69 -12.61
C ASP A 182 26.94 -12.94 -13.53
N LEU A 183 26.68 -11.65 -13.71
CA LEU A 183 27.39 -10.76 -14.63
C LEU A 183 28.45 -9.90 -13.91
N GLY A 184 28.62 -10.07 -12.59
CA GLY A 184 29.52 -9.27 -11.77
C GLY A 184 30.91 -9.84 -11.51
N MET A 185 31.24 -11.05 -12.00
CA MET A 185 32.51 -11.74 -11.75
C MET A 185 33.48 -11.77 -12.96
N LEU A 186 33.37 -10.79 -13.87
CA LEU A 186 34.38 -10.52 -14.91
C LEU A 186 35.41 -9.51 -14.39
#